data_AF-A0A0P6XSV9-F1
#
_entry.id   AF-A0A0P6XSV9-F1
#
_cell.length_a   1.000
_cell.length_b   1.000
_cell.length_c   1.000
_cell.angle_alpha   90.00
_cell.angle_beta   90.00
_cell.angle_gamma   90.00
#
_symmetry.space_group_name_H-M   'P 1'
#
loop_
_entity.id
_entity.type
_entity.pdbx_description
1 polymer ?
#
loop_
_entity_poly.entity_id
_entity_poly.type
_entity_poly.pdbx_seq_one_letter_code
_entity_poly.pdbx_strand_id
1 'polypeptide(L)'
;MLKKILLGIFLAGILLIVSVFALAAMRYGLELGKPTEAAPAAMSLEELGSTKSLQIVPLYEFDLSSDLLAGGHGVSYQITTDQANILLDFGYNETNTYPSVLEDNMGSLGIALSDFDAIVISHDHPDHVGSVGNWLSNTFSVGRQPDDLSNMTVYVPVKMEHPNATLTVVDQPVKIAEGVATLGPMYFDFSFPFNVLKKWHYEQPLVVNVEGVGLILITGCGHPGIERMAARAEQVFGEPVVGVIGGLHNITQTPEQLAEDIAFIQNLNPVLVAVSPHDSLPEQIDLFRQEFGDTYRDIRLGEAIVISAE
;
A
#
# COMPACT_ATOMS: atom_id res chain seq x y z
N MET A 1 -11.83 41.09 43.66
CA MET A 1 -12.27 40.35 42.45
C MET A 1 -11.27 40.50 41.31
N LEU A 2 -10.92 41.72 40.89
CA LEU A 2 -10.00 41.99 39.76
C LEU A 2 -8.63 41.26 39.82
N LYS A 3 -7.97 41.20 40.99
CA LYS A 3 -6.69 40.49 41.15
C LYS A 3 -6.76 38.98 40.90
N LYS A 4 -7.88 38.33 41.24
CA LYS A 4 -8.08 36.89 41.00
C LYS A 4 -8.34 36.60 39.52
N ILE A 5 -9.06 37.50 38.85
CA ILE A 5 -9.32 37.42 37.40
C ILE A 5 -8.00 37.61 36.63
N LEU A 6 -7.20 38.62 36.99
CA LEU A 6 -5.89 38.87 36.38
C LEU A 6 -4.93 37.68 36.56
N LEU A 7 -4.91 37.07 37.75
CA LEU A 7 -4.11 35.87 38.00
C LEU A 7 -4.59 34.67 37.17
N GLY A 8 -5.90 34.49 37.01
CA GLY A 8 -6.47 33.43 36.16
C GLY A 8 -6.09 33.60 34.68
N ILE A 9 -6.18 34.82 34.15
CA ILE A 9 -5.76 35.14 32.78
C ILE A 9 -4.26 34.90 32.59
N PHE A 10 -3.44 35.31 33.56
CA PHE A 10 -2.00 35.08 33.53
C PHE A 10 -1.63 33.60 33.53
N LEU A 11 -2.26 32.79 34.40
CA LEU A 11 -2.05 31.33 34.45
C LEU A 11 -2.54 30.64 33.17
N ALA A 12 -3.67 31.05 32.61
CA ALA A 12 -4.16 30.53 31.33
C ALA A 12 -3.21 30.88 30.17
N GLY A 13 -2.64 32.09 30.17
CA GLY A 13 -1.61 32.50 29.22
C GLY A 13 -0.34 31.66 29.33
N ILE A 14 0.13 31.38 30.54
CA ILE A 14 1.27 30.46 30.77
C ILE A 14 0.95 29.05 30.26
N LEU A 15 -0.24 28.52 30.60
CA LEU A 15 -0.64 27.18 30.16
C LEU A 15 -0.70 27.09 28.63
N LEU A 16 -1.23 28.11 27.96
CA LEU A 16 -1.27 28.18 26.50
C LEU A 16 0.15 28.20 25.91
N ILE A 17 1.06 29.02 26.45
CA ILE A 17 2.46 29.09 26.00
C ILE A 17 3.15 27.74 26.20
N VAL A 18 2.97 27.08 27.36
CA VAL A 18 3.54 25.75 27.63
C VAL A 18 2.99 24.72 26.65
N SER A 19 1.68 24.71 26.39
CA SER A 19 1.06 23.80 25.41
C SER A 19 1.58 24.04 24.00
N VAL A 20 1.72 25.30 23.56
CA VAL A 20 2.28 25.65 22.25
C VAL A 20 3.75 25.23 22.15
N PHE A 21 4.55 25.46 23.19
CA PHE A 21 5.95 25.00 23.22
C PHE A 21 6.06 23.49 23.26
N ALA A 22 5.18 22.79 23.98
CA ALA A 22 5.15 21.32 24.00
C ALA A 22 4.75 20.76 22.62
N LEU A 23 3.75 21.34 21.97
CA LEU A 23 3.35 21.00 20.59
C LEU A 23 4.48 21.29 19.59
N ALA A 24 5.15 22.43 19.70
CA ALA A 24 6.27 22.79 18.84
C ALA A 24 7.49 21.90 19.07
N ALA A 25 7.83 21.59 20.32
CA ALA A 25 8.90 20.66 20.67
C ALA A 25 8.57 19.22 20.29
N MET A 26 7.30 18.81 20.36
CA MET A 26 6.82 17.53 19.87
C MET A 26 6.93 17.45 18.35
N ARG A 27 6.44 18.47 17.62
CA ARG A 27 6.63 18.57 16.16
C ARG A 27 8.11 18.59 15.77
N TYR A 28 8.94 19.37 16.45
CA TYR A 28 10.38 19.41 16.20
C TYR A 28 11.08 18.08 16.54
N GLY A 29 10.66 17.41 17.62
CA GLY A 29 11.11 16.07 17.98
C GLY A 29 10.60 14.99 17.02
N LEU A 30 9.46 15.21 16.36
CA LEU A 30 8.97 14.39 15.25
C LEU A 30 9.86 14.55 14.03
N GLU A 31 10.31 15.76 13.70
CA GLU A 31 11.23 16.02 12.58
C GLU A 31 12.66 15.49 12.82
N LEU A 32 13.14 15.49 14.08
CA LEU A 32 14.44 14.94 14.43
C LEU A 32 14.48 13.43 14.21
N GLY A 33 15.39 13.00 13.33
CA GLY A 33 15.61 11.59 13.01
C GLY A 33 14.69 11.03 11.93
N LYS A 34 14.09 11.91 11.08
CA LYS A 34 13.41 11.48 9.86
C LYS A 34 14.25 10.41 9.16
N PRO A 35 13.69 9.22 8.89
CA PRO A 35 14.44 8.16 8.26
C PRO A 35 14.98 8.68 6.94
N THR A 36 16.26 8.43 6.69
CA THR A 36 16.74 8.54 5.32
C THR A 36 16.08 7.41 4.56
N GLU A 37 15.43 7.73 3.44
CA GLU A 37 14.97 6.69 2.54
C GLU A 37 16.15 5.78 2.23
N ALA A 38 15.87 4.49 2.17
CA ALA A 38 16.82 3.50 1.71
C ALA A 38 17.50 4.00 0.45
N ALA A 39 18.84 4.07 0.48
CA ALA A 39 19.60 4.34 -0.74
C ALA A 39 19.10 3.40 -1.84
N PRO A 40 18.97 3.84 -3.10
CA PRO A 40 18.68 2.92 -4.19
C PRO A 40 19.73 1.82 -4.14
N ALA A 41 19.33 0.60 -3.79
CA ALA A 41 20.15 -0.55 -4.14
C ALA A 41 20.18 -0.59 -5.66
N ALA A 42 21.36 -0.86 -6.21
CA ALA A 42 21.49 -1.13 -7.62
C ALA A 42 20.90 -2.52 -7.87
N MET A 43 19.68 -2.56 -8.40
CA MET A 43 19.12 -3.72 -9.08
C MET A 43 18.82 -3.28 -10.50
N SER A 44 19.49 -3.89 -11.47
CA SER A 44 19.27 -3.61 -12.88
C SER A 44 18.02 -4.32 -13.41
N LEU A 45 17.49 -3.85 -14.55
CA LEU A 45 16.44 -4.55 -15.28
C LEU A 45 16.86 -5.99 -15.69
N GLU A 46 18.14 -6.20 -16.01
CA GLU A 46 18.69 -7.53 -16.35
C GLU A 46 18.63 -8.47 -15.14
N GLU A 47 18.95 -7.97 -13.94
CA GLU A 47 18.83 -8.74 -12.70
C GLU A 47 17.37 -8.99 -12.33
N LEU A 48 16.46 -8.04 -12.59
CA LEU A 48 15.02 -8.24 -12.38
C LEU A 48 14.48 -9.34 -13.31
N GLY A 49 14.87 -9.31 -14.59
CA GLY A 49 14.28 -10.14 -15.64
C GLY A 49 12.87 -9.67 -16.01
N SER A 50 12.07 -10.55 -16.60
CA SER A 50 10.69 -10.25 -17.02
C SER A 50 9.76 -11.45 -16.93
N THR A 51 8.47 -11.18 -16.76
CA THR A 51 7.37 -12.16 -16.89
C THR A 51 6.68 -12.01 -18.25
N LYS A 52 6.06 -13.09 -18.75
CA LYS A 52 5.22 -13.04 -19.96
C LYS A 52 3.79 -12.59 -19.69
N SER A 53 3.32 -12.76 -18.47
CA SER A 53 1.93 -12.43 -18.09
C SER A 53 1.87 -11.92 -16.67
N LEU A 54 1.03 -10.92 -16.46
CA LEU A 54 0.64 -10.40 -15.16
C LEU A 54 -0.88 -10.49 -15.07
N GLN A 55 -1.36 -11.21 -14.07
CA GLN A 55 -2.76 -11.21 -13.67
C GLN A 55 -2.88 -10.67 -12.24
N ILE A 56 -3.81 -9.75 -12.03
CA ILE A 56 -4.15 -9.25 -10.70
C ILE A 56 -5.63 -9.49 -10.45
N VAL A 57 -5.93 -10.17 -9.34
CA VAL A 57 -7.29 -10.45 -8.89
C VAL A 57 -7.47 -9.82 -7.51
N PRO A 58 -8.36 -8.84 -7.35
CA PRO A 58 -8.63 -8.29 -6.03
C PRO A 58 -9.41 -9.31 -5.18
N LEU A 59 -8.88 -9.63 -4.01
CA LEU A 59 -9.45 -10.59 -3.05
C LEU A 59 -10.17 -9.90 -1.89
N TYR A 60 -9.82 -8.65 -1.63
CA TYR A 60 -10.50 -7.77 -0.69
C TYR A 60 -10.46 -6.34 -1.23
N GLU A 61 -11.63 -5.74 -1.41
CA GLU A 61 -11.78 -4.36 -1.90
C GLU A 61 -13.17 -3.81 -1.51
N PHE A 62 -13.48 -2.52 -1.76
CA PHE A 62 -14.82 -1.95 -1.64
C PHE A 62 -15.74 -2.35 -2.79
N ASP A 63 -15.27 -2.33 -4.04
CA ASP A 63 -16.13 -2.61 -5.21
C ASP A 63 -16.20 -4.12 -5.50
N LEU A 64 -17.42 -4.65 -5.63
CA LEU A 64 -17.71 -6.08 -5.69
C LEU A 64 -18.10 -6.50 -7.11
N SER A 65 -17.59 -7.66 -7.56
CA SER A 65 -18.06 -8.28 -8.81
C SER A 65 -19.34 -9.12 -8.65
N SER A 66 -19.63 -9.57 -7.42
CA SER A 66 -20.69 -10.54 -7.13
C SER A 66 -21.25 -10.38 -5.72
N ASP A 67 -22.55 -10.66 -5.54
CA ASP A 67 -23.22 -10.72 -4.23
C ASP A 67 -22.73 -11.87 -3.34
N LEU A 68 -21.91 -12.78 -3.87
CA LEU A 68 -21.28 -13.86 -3.12
C LEU A 68 -20.01 -13.43 -2.38
N LEU A 69 -19.49 -12.25 -2.70
CA LEU A 69 -18.25 -11.71 -2.14
C LEU A 69 -18.59 -10.56 -1.18
N ALA A 70 -17.75 -10.38 -0.17
CA ALA A 70 -17.88 -9.29 0.78
C ALA A 70 -16.62 -8.44 0.79
N GLY A 71 -16.80 -7.14 0.92
CA GLY A 71 -15.73 -6.16 0.84
C GLY A 71 -15.81 -5.13 1.96
N GLY A 72 -14.87 -4.20 1.98
CA GLY A 72 -14.82 -3.14 2.96
C GLY A 72 -13.56 -2.29 2.84
N HIS A 73 -13.32 -1.45 3.84
CA HIS A 73 -12.11 -0.62 3.89
C HIS A 73 -10.88 -1.51 4.06
N GLY A 74 -10.00 -1.54 3.07
CA GLY A 74 -8.73 -2.26 3.05
C GLY A 74 -8.50 -2.86 1.67
N VAL A 75 -7.30 -3.39 1.42
CA VAL A 75 -6.97 -4.05 0.14
C VAL A 75 -6.35 -5.42 0.37
N SER A 76 -6.61 -6.33 -0.56
CA SER A 76 -5.80 -7.52 -0.76
C SER A 76 -5.86 -7.97 -2.20
N TYR A 77 -4.70 -8.22 -2.83
CA TYR A 77 -4.61 -8.62 -4.23
C TYR A 77 -3.84 -9.94 -4.37
N GLN A 78 -4.36 -10.86 -5.18
CA GLN A 78 -3.57 -11.92 -5.77
C GLN A 78 -2.87 -11.38 -7.01
N ILE A 79 -1.55 -11.51 -7.07
CA ILE A 79 -0.70 -11.11 -8.19
C ILE A 79 -0.04 -12.38 -8.73
N THR A 80 -0.42 -12.79 -9.93
CA THR A 80 0.08 -14.01 -10.57
C THR A 80 0.91 -13.66 -11.80
N THR A 81 2.11 -14.23 -11.88
CA THR A 81 2.98 -14.23 -13.06
C THR A 81 3.26 -15.65 -13.53
N ASP A 82 4.05 -15.83 -14.59
CA ASP A 82 4.53 -17.17 -14.96
C ASP A 82 5.57 -17.74 -13.97
N GLN A 83 6.00 -16.93 -12.99
CA GLN A 83 7.13 -17.21 -12.11
C GLN A 83 6.73 -17.27 -10.62
N ALA A 84 5.64 -16.61 -10.23
CA ALA A 84 5.16 -16.61 -8.85
C ALA A 84 3.67 -16.28 -8.74
N ASN A 85 3.06 -16.75 -7.65
CA ASN A 85 1.76 -16.33 -7.14
C ASN A 85 1.97 -15.61 -5.80
N ILE A 86 1.62 -14.32 -5.74
CA ILE A 86 1.92 -13.44 -4.60
C ILE A 86 0.63 -12.88 -4.03
N LEU A 87 0.51 -12.89 -2.71
CA LEU A 87 -0.56 -12.19 -1.99
C LEU A 87 -0.03 -10.83 -1.50
N LEU A 88 -0.67 -9.75 -1.92
CA LEU A 88 -0.43 -8.42 -1.39
C LEU A 88 -1.49 -8.10 -0.34
N ASP A 89 -1.08 -7.82 0.90
CA ASP A 89 -1.93 -7.42 2.03
C ASP A 89 -3.06 -8.39 2.41
N PHE A 90 -3.71 -8.13 3.55
CA PHE A 90 -4.76 -8.99 4.13
C PHE A 90 -6.12 -8.32 4.32
N GLY A 91 -6.31 -7.11 3.78
CA GLY A 91 -7.52 -6.33 4.02
C GLY A 91 -7.76 -6.04 5.50
N TYR A 92 -9.02 -5.78 5.85
CA TYR A 92 -9.42 -5.45 7.23
C TYR A 92 -10.41 -6.43 7.83
N ASN A 93 -9.96 -7.17 8.84
CA ASN A 93 -10.79 -7.99 9.71
C ASN A 93 -11.20 -7.18 10.96
N GLU A 94 -11.99 -6.12 10.76
CA GLU A 94 -12.41 -5.18 11.82
C GLU A 94 -13.00 -5.88 13.05
N THR A 95 -13.84 -6.88 12.80
CA THR A 95 -14.60 -7.59 13.83
C THR A 95 -13.88 -8.84 14.36
N ASN A 96 -12.64 -9.08 13.90
CA ASN A 96 -11.80 -10.21 14.28
C ASN A 96 -12.53 -11.57 14.15
N THR A 97 -13.26 -11.73 13.04
CA THR A 97 -14.04 -12.93 12.73
C THR A 97 -13.16 -14.08 12.25
N TYR A 98 -13.71 -15.28 12.32
CA TYR A 98 -13.15 -16.49 11.74
C TYR A 98 -14.27 -17.35 11.12
N PRO A 99 -14.18 -17.71 9.84
CA PRO A 99 -13.25 -17.14 8.85
C PRO A 99 -13.40 -15.61 8.76
N SER A 100 -12.31 -14.93 8.40
CA SER A 100 -12.37 -13.52 8.03
C SER A 100 -13.02 -13.35 6.66
N VAL A 101 -13.38 -12.11 6.32
CA VAL A 101 -13.95 -11.79 5.00
C VAL A 101 -12.98 -12.17 3.86
N LEU A 102 -11.67 -11.94 4.04
CA LEU A 102 -10.69 -12.36 3.05
C LEU A 102 -10.62 -13.89 2.93
N GLU A 103 -10.66 -14.63 4.06
CA GLU A 103 -10.70 -16.09 4.04
C GLU A 103 -11.96 -16.61 3.30
N ASP A 104 -13.13 -16.02 3.55
CA ASP A 104 -14.37 -16.38 2.87
C ASP A 104 -14.35 -16.07 1.37
N ASN A 105 -13.78 -14.92 0.97
CA ASN A 105 -13.63 -14.56 -0.44
C ASN A 105 -12.67 -15.52 -1.15
N MET A 106 -11.50 -15.79 -0.56
CA MET A 106 -10.55 -16.76 -1.12
C MET A 106 -11.20 -18.14 -1.27
N GLY A 107 -11.90 -18.62 -0.23
CA GLY A 107 -12.63 -19.88 -0.29
C GLY A 107 -13.69 -19.93 -1.38
N SER A 108 -14.42 -18.84 -1.59
CA SER A 108 -15.44 -18.70 -2.64
C SER A 108 -14.84 -18.66 -4.05
N LEU A 109 -13.62 -18.14 -4.19
CA LEU A 109 -12.84 -18.12 -5.42
C LEU A 109 -12.02 -19.41 -5.63
N GLY A 110 -12.06 -20.35 -4.68
CA GLY A 110 -11.31 -21.60 -4.74
C GLY A 110 -9.80 -21.44 -4.50
N ILE A 111 -9.39 -20.38 -3.81
CA ILE A 111 -8.01 -20.04 -3.47
C ILE A 111 -7.74 -20.45 -2.03
N ALA A 112 -6.59 -21.07 -1.78
CA ALA A 112 -6.07 -21.32 -0.44
C ALA A 112 -4.83 -20.47 -0.18
N LEU A 113 -4.57 -20.12 1.09
CA LEU A 113 -3.32 -19.43 1.45
C LEU A 113 -2.08 -20.20 0.95
N SER A 114 -2.11 -21.53 1.00
CA SER A 114 -1.03 -22.41 0.52
C SER A 114 -0.71 -22.27 -0.97
N ASP A 115 -1.56 -21.60 -1.75
CA ASP A 115 -1.35 -21.42 -3.19
C ASP A 115 -0.35 -20.29 -3.50
N PHE A 116 -0.03 -19.43 -2.52
CA PHE A 116 0.90 -18.33 -2.67
C PHE A 116 2.34 -18.75 -2.38
N ASP A 117 3.27 -18.33 -3.23
CA ASP A 117 4.72 -18.53 -3.07
C ASP A 117 5.33 -17.51 -2.10
N ALA A 118 4.76 -16.30 -2.07
CA ALA A 118 5.19 -15.21 -1.22
C ALA A 118 4.03 -14.30 -0.83
N ILE A 119 4.24 -13.55 0.25
CA ILE A 119 3.32 -12.52 0.72
C ILE A 119 4.10 -11.20 0.81
N VAL A 120 3.45 -10.11 0.43
CA VAL A 120 4.00 -8.75 0.56
C VAL A 120 3.02 -7.95 1.39
N ILE A 121 3.53 -7.32 2.45
CA ILE A 121 2.77 -6.30 3.19
C ILE A 121 3.19 -4.94 2.65
N SER A 122 2.29 -4.21 1.99
CA SER A 122 2.58 -2.92 1.39
C SER A 122 2.98 -1.90 2.46
N HIS A 123 2.20 -1.78 3.53
CA HIS A 123 2.46 -0.93 4.70
C HIS A 123 1.70 -1.45 5.92
N ASP A 124 1.97 -0.87 7.09
CA ASP A 124 1.54 -1.43 8.36
C ASP A 124 0.20 -0.91 8.88
N HIS A 125 -0.70 -0.42 8.03
CA HIS A 125 -2.02 0.03 8.49
C HIS A 125 -2.97 -1.12 8.82
N PRO A 126 -3.90 -0.94 9.78
CA PRO A 126 -4.80 -2.00 10.25
C PRO A 126 -5.55 -2.75 9.15
N ASP A 127 -5.92 -2.05 8.10
CA ASP A 127 -6.68 -2.48 6.94
C ASP A 127 -5.84 -3.09 5.82
N HIS A 128 -4.54 -3.27 6.08
CA HIS A 128 -3.58 -4.01 5.26
C HIS A 128 -3.01 -5.20 6.03
N VAL A 129 -2.82 -5.07 7.35
CA VAL A 129 -2.30 -6.15 8.22
C VAL A 129 -3.39 -6.99 8.88
N GLY A 130 -4.66 -6.78 8.52
CA GLY A 130 -5.81 -7.55 8.99
C GLY A 130 -6.51 -6.98 10.21
N SER A 131 -5.86 -6.27 11.13
CA SER A 131 -6.58 -5.64 12.25
C SER A 131 -5.78 -4.56 12.99
N VAL A 132 -6.46 -3.77 13.82
CA VAL A 132 -5.82 -2.85 14.78
C VAL A 132 -4.94 -3.61 15.78
N GLY A 133 -5.35 -4.80 16.21
CA GLY A 133 -4.56 -5.64 17.12
C GLY A 133 -3.23 -6.08 16.50
N ASN A 134 -3.27 -6.44 15.22
CA ASN A 134 -2.10 -6.80 14.43
C ASN A 134 -1.15 -5.61 14.28
N TRP A 135 -1.70 -4.44 13.92
CA TRP A 135 -0.94 -3.20 13.83
C TRP A 135 -0.23 -2.83 15.14
N LEU A 136 -0.94 -2.88 16.27
CA LEU A 136 -0.38 -2.55 17.59
C LEU A 136 0.71 -3.54 18.05
N SER A 137 0.61 -4.80 17.62
CA SER A 137 1.56 -5.86 17.99
C SER A 137 2.70 -6.03 16.97
N ASN A 138 2.75 -5.21 15.92
CA ASN A 138 3.67 -5.36 14.79
C ASN A 138 3.61 -6.78 14.19
N THR A 139 2.41 -7.30 14.00
CA THR A 139 2.16 -8.59 13.36
C THR A 139 1.10 -8.42 12.28
N PHE A 140 0.72 -9.52 11.65
CA PHE A 140 -0.28 -9.60 10.61
C PHE A 140 -0.97 -10.96 10.69
N SER A 141 -2.20 -11.04 10.19
CA SER A 141 -2.92 -12.29 9.97
C SER A 141 -4.18 -11.99 9.17
N VAL A 142 -4.65 -12.93 8.36
CA VAL A 142 -5.96 -12.80 7.71
C VAL A 142 -7.10 -12.94 8.71
N GLY A 143 -6.90 -13.65 9.82
CA GLY A 143 -7.96 -14.07 10.73
C GLY A 143 -7.64 -13.86 12.21
N ARG A 144 -8.43 -14.52 13.06
CA ARG A 144 -8.24 -14.49 14.54
C ARG A 144 -7.08 -15.35 15.02
N GLN A 145 -6.72 -16.37 14.24
CA GLN A 145 -5.62 -17.29 14.54
C GLN A 145 -4.46 -16.97 13.59
N PRO A 146 -3.20 -17.12 14.04
CA PRO A 146 -2.07 -17.02 13.13
C PRO A 146 -2.19 -18.07 12.02
N ASP A 147 -1.93 -17.63 10.79
CA ASP A 147 -2.04 -18.44 9.60
C ASP A 147 -0.89 -19.45 9.49
N ASP A 148 -1.07 -20.57 8.80
CA ASP A 148 0.06 -21.47 8.51
C ASP A 148 0.86 -20.97 7.32
N LEU A 149 1.85 -20.12 7.61
CA LEU A 149 2.74 -19.51 6.61
C LEU A 149 4.14 -20.12 6.62
N SER A 150 4.27 -21.35 7.15
CA SER A 150 5.57 -22.00 7.42
C SER A 150 6.47 -22.19 6.20
N ASN A 151 5.91 -22.22 4.99
CA ASN A 151 6.65 -22.39 3.73
C ASN A 151 6.71 -21.10 2.89
N MET A 152 6.31 -19.96 3.44
CA MET A 152 6.24 -18.70 2.72
C MET A 152 7.29 -17.72 3.22
N THR A 153 7.83 -16.94 2.28
CA THR A 153 8.57 -15.73 2.60
C THR A 153 7.60 -14.55 2.59
N VAL A 154 7.60 -13.76 3.66
CA VAL A 154 6.79 -12.55 3.79
C VAL A 154 7.69 -11.33 3.79
N TYR A 155 7.51 -10.45 2.82
CA TYR A 155 8.24 -9.20 2.68
C TYR A 155 7.51 -8.10 3.43
N VAL A 156 8.15 -7.53 4.45
CA VAL A 156 7.54 -6.52 5.33
C VAL A 156 8.31 -5.19 5.30
N PRO A 157 7.61 -4.04 5.31
CA PRO A 157 8.24 -2.72 5.13
C PRO A 157 8.86 -2.19 6.41
N VAL A 158 8.49 -2.79 7.54
CA VAL A 158 8.98 -2.48 8.88
C VAL A 158 9.17 -3.77 9.65
N LYS A 159 9.92 -3.71 10.75
CA LYS A 159 10.11 -4.89 11.61
C LYS A 159 8.76 -5.38 12.14
N MET A 160 8.39 -6.61 11.75
CA MET A 160 7.19 -7.31 12.19
C MET A 160 7.54 -8.70 12.75
N GLU A 161 6.56 -9.35 13.36
CA GLU A 161 6.66 -10.71 13.90
C GLU A 161 5.50 -11.58 13.39
N HIS A 162 5.77 -12.86 13.14
CA HIS A 162 4.76 -13.86 12.83
C HIS A 162 5.19 -15.22 13.40
N PRO A 163 4.30 -16.08 13.90
CA PRO A 163 4.70 -17.30 14.63
C PRO A 163 5.51 -18.32 13.84
N ASN A 164 5.31 -18.43 12.53
CA ASN A 164 5.93 -19.47 11.68
C ASN A 164 6.40 -18.99 10.30
N ALA A 165 6.15 -17.73 9.92
CA ALA A 165 6.52 -17.24 8.60
C ALA A 165 8.02 -16.91 8.53
N THR A 166 8.64 -17.11 7.37
CA THR A 166 9.97 -16.56 7.12
C THR A 166 9.84 -15.09 6.76
N LEU A 167 10.32 -14.18 7.60
CA LEU A 167 10.18 -12.74 7.38
C LEU A 167 11.44 -12.14 6.76
N THR A 168 11.23 -11.37 5.68
CA THR A 168 12.25 -10.48 5.08
C THR A 168 11.82 -9.05 5.35
N VAL A 169 12.47 -8.39 6.30
CA VAL A 169 12.29 -6.94 6.49
C VAL A 169 13.04 -6.24 5.38
N VAL A 170 12.31 -5.58 4.48
CA VAL A 170 12.91 -4.93 3.32
C VAL A 170 13.45 -3.55 3.71
N ASP A 171 14.66 -3.25 3.26
CA ASP A 171 15.33 -1.97 3.48
C ASP A 171 15.91 -1.40 2.19
N GLN A 172 15.59 -2.01 1.04
CA GLN A 172 16.02 -1.63 -0.31
C GLN A 172 15.15 -2.40 -1.34
N PRO A 173 15.27 -2.13 -2.65
CA PRO A 173 14.63 -2.98 -3.67
C PRO A 173 15.05 -4.45 -3.53
N VAL A 174 14.09 -5.36 -3.56
CA VAL A 174 14.32 -6.81 -3.43
C VAL A 174 13.54 -7.55 -4.51
N LYS A 175 14.24 -8.43 -5.23
CA LYS A 175 13.63 -9.31 -6.23
C LYS A 175 12.89 -10.43 -5.50
N ILE A 176 11.59 -10.54 -5.77
CA ILE A 176 10.71 -11.56 -5.21
C ILE A 176 10.70 -12.79 -6.11
N ALA A 177 10.58 -12.57 -7.41
CA ALA A 177 10.61 -13.58 -8.46
C ALA A 177 11.18 -12.99 -9.75
N GLU A 178 11.40 -13.82 -10.77
CA GLU A 178 11.75 -13.32 -12.10
C GLU A 178 10.66 -12.36 -12.62
N GLY A 179 11.07 -11.14 -12.98
CA GLY A 179 10.17 -10.06 -13.39
C GLY A 179 9.41 -9.36 -12.27
N VAL A 180 9.59 -9.73 -10.99
CA VAL A 180 8.82 -9.15 -9.86
C VAL A 180 9.74 -8.68 -8.74
N ALA A 181 9.60 -7.42 -8.31
CA ALA A 181 10.33 -6.88 -7.18
C ALA A 181 9.47 -5.95 -6.32
N THR A 182 9.85 -5.80 -5.05
CA THR A 182 9.48 -4.66 -4.23
C THR A 182 10.50 -3.54 -4.43
N LEU A 183 10.06 -2.28 -4.43
CA LEU A 183 10.96 -1.10 -4.49
C LEU A 183 11.61 -0.77 -3.14
N GLY A 184 11.27 -1.54 -2.10
CA GLY A 184 11.66 -1.26 -0.72
C GLY A 184 10.81 -0.17 -0.07
N PRO A 185 11.03 0.09 1.22
CA PRO A 185 10.21 1.01 1.99
C PRO A 185 10.47 2.47 1.59
N MET A 186 9.39 3.18 1.26
CA MET A 186 9.38 4.61 0.97
C MET A 186 8.65 5.36 2.10
N TYR A 187 9.31 6.38 2.64
CA TYR A 187 8.75 7.13 3.76
C TYR A 187 7.56 7.99 3.33
N PHE A 188 6.53 8.03 4.17
CA PHE A 188 5.44 8.99 4.09
C PHE A 188 5.08 9.51 5.48
N ASP A 189 4.50 10.72 5.51
CA ASP A 189 3.97 11.30 6.74
C ASP A 189 2.49 10.93 6.85
N PHE A 190 2.09 10.31 7.94
CA PHE A 190 0.69 9.95 8.15
C PHE A 190 0.00 10.95 9.07
N SER A 191 -1.33 10.99 9.06
CA SER A 191 -2.06 12.01 9.81
C SER A 191 -1.99 11.78 11.32
N PHE A 192 -1.96 12.87 12.09
CA PHE A 192 -2.19 12.83 13.54
C PHE A 192 -3.57 12.21 13.84
N PRO A 193 -3.72 11.28 14.81
CA PRO A 193 -2.78 10.95 15.90
C PRO A 193 -1.92 9.70 15.67
N PHE A 194 -1.92 9.08 14.49
CA PHE A 194 -1.22 7.81 14.26
C PHE A 194 0.30 7.93 14.47
N ASN A 195 0.88 9.06 14.07
CA ASN A 195 2.30 9.40 14.30
C ASN A 195 2.72 9.41 15.79
N VAL A 196 1.75 9.47 16.73
CA VAL A 196 2.03 9.39 18.17
C VAL A 196 2.32 7.95 18.60
N LEU A 197 1.68 6.97 17.97
CA LEU A 197 1.84 5.55 18.27
C LEU A 197 2.99 4.92 17.50
N LYS A 198 3.10 5.25 16.20
CA LYS A 198 4.22 4.86 15.36
C LYS A 198 4.76 6.09 14.65
N LYS A 199 6.01 6.45 14.96
CA LYS A 199 6.58 7.73 14.51
C LYS A 199 6.79 7.79 12.99
N TRP A 200 7.14 6.66 12.39
CA TRP A 200 7.55 6.57 10.99
C TRP A 200 6.71 5.53 10.27
N HIS A 201 6.24 5.90 9.09
CA HIS A 201 5.42 5.06 8.24
C HIS A 201 6.13 4.87 6.90
N TYR A 202 6.00 3.66 6.37
CA TYR A 202 6.64 3.28 5.11
C TYR A 202 5.69 2.44 4.30
N GLU A 203 5.73 2.66 2.99
CA GLU A 203 5.06 1.81 2.02
C GLU A 203 6.07 1.25 1.04
N GLN A 204 5.94 -0.03 0.72
CA GLN A 204 6.73 -0.70 -0.31
C GLN A 204 5.84 -1.03 -1.51
N PRO A 205 5.90 -0.26 -2.60
CA PRO A 205 5.22 -0.65 -3.83
C PRO A 205 5.95 -1.82 -4.50
N LEU A 206 5.18 -2.62 -5.23
CA LEU A 206 5.69 -3.65 -6.12
C LEU A 206 5.86 -3.11 -7.53
N VAL A 207 6.78 -3.72 -8.27
CA VAL A 207 6.94 -3.51 -9.70
C VAL A 207 7.02 -4.87 -10.39
N VAL A 208 6.36 -4.96 -11.54
CA VAL A 208 6.39 -6.12 -12.42
C VAL A 208 6.88 -5.69 -13.79
N ASN A 209 7.98 -6.27 -14.26
CA ASN A 209 8.46 -6.08 -15.63
C ASN A 209 7.81 -7.12 -16.55
N VAL A 210 6.89 -6.67 -17.40
CA VAL A 210 6.21 -7.54 -18.38
C VAL A 210 6.91 -7.43 -19.73
N GLU A 211 7.34 -8.57 -20.28
CA GLU A 211 8.09 -8.67 -21.54
C GLU A 211 7.36 -7.94 -22.67
N GLY A 212 8.06 -7.05 -23.37
CA GLY A 212 7.51 -6.27 -24.49
C GLY A 212 6.50 -5.18 -24.09
N VAL A 213 6.11 -5.10 -22.82
CA VAL A 213 5.17 -4.09 -22.31
C VAL A 213 5.91 -3.04 -21.49
N GLY A 214 6.66 -3.44 -20.45
CA GLY A 214 7.40 -2.54 -19.56
C GLY A 214 7.05 -2.71 -18.08
N LEU A 215 7.42 -1.72 -17.27
CA LEU A 215 7.23 -1.76 -15.81
C LEU A 215 5.80 -1.38 -15.42
N ILE A 216 5.14 -2.26 -14.67
CA ILE A 216 3.83 -2.05 -14.07
C ILE A 216 4.02 -1.86 -12.57
N LEU A 217 3.65 -0.69 -12.06
CA LEU A 217 3.70 -0.34 -10.65
C LEU A 217 2.41 -0.79 -9.95
N ILE A 218 2.53 -1.52 -8.84
CA ILE A 218 1.42 -2.01 -8.03
C ILE A 218 1.59 -1.49 -6.60
N THR A 219 0.54 -0.91 -6.04
CA THR A 219 0.58 -0.22 -4.75
C THR A 219 -0.61 -0.61 -3.87
N GLY A 220 -0.43 -0.55 -2.54
CA GLY A 220 -1.51 -0.79 -1.59
C GLY A 220 -2.42 0.43 -1.51
N CYS A 221 -1.91 1.51 -0.92
CA CYS A 221 -2.63 2.77 -0.71
C CYS A 221 -1.90 3.98 -1.32
N GLY A 222 -0.64 3.85 -1.75
CA GLY A 222 0.07 4.89 -2.51
C GLY A 222 0.43 6.14 -1.70
N HIS A 223 0.60 6.03 -0.39
CA HIS A 223 0.93 7.15 0.50
C HIS A 223 2.17 7.96 0.08
N PRO A 224 3.25 7.35 -0.48
CA PRO A 224 4.40 8.13 -0.94
C PRO A 224 4.09 9.08 -2.10
N GLY A 225 2.98 8.89 -2.81
CA GLY A 225 2.61 9.59 -4.04
C GLY A 225 3.13 8.91 -5.29
N ILE A 226 2.31 8.91 -6.34
CA ILE A 226 2.59 8.17 -7.59
C ILE A 226 3.88 8.64 -8.28
N GLU A 227 4.12 9.95 -8.31
CA GLU A 227 5.34 10.52 -8.90
C GLU A 227 6.59 9.96 -8.24
N ARG A 228 6.61 9.89 -6.91
CA ARG A 228 7.77 9.39 -6.16
C ARG A 228 7.98 7.91 -6.38
N MET A 229 6.90 7.11 -6.36
CA MET A 229 6.99 5.67 -6.57
C MET A 229 7.45 5.33 -8.00
N ALA A 230 6.91 6.02 -9.01
CA ALA A 230 7.33 5.86 -10.40
C ALA A 230 8.79 6.27 -10.58
N ALA A 231 9.19 7.46 -10.09
CA ALA A 231 10.58 7.91 -10.16
C ALA A 231 11.56 6.94 -9.47
N ARG A 232 11.14 6.31 -8.38
CA ARG A 232 11.91 5.26 -7.70
C ARG A 232 12.09 4.02 -8.58
N ALA A 233 11.02 3.53 -9.21
CA ALA A 233 11.10 2.40 -10.12
C ALA A 233 12.04 2.70 -11.30
N GLU A 234 11.86 3.87 -11.93
CA GLU A 234 12.68 4.31 -13.07
C GLU A 234 14.15 4.49 -12.67
N GLN A 235 14.43 5.01 -11.47
CA GLN A 235 15.78 5.14 -10.95
C GLN A 235 16.46 3.78 -10.73
N VAL A 236 15.71 2.79 -10.24
CA VAL A 236 16.24 1.45 -9.95
C VAL A 236 16.50 0.71 -11.26
N PHE A 237 15.51 0.63 -12.14
CA PHE A 237 15.55 -0.26 -13.30
C PHE A 237 16.01 0.41 -14.60
N GLY A 238 15.99 1.74 -14.68
CA GLY A 238 16.40 2.49 -15.87
C GLY A 238 15.39 2.47 -17.02
N GLU A 239 14.17 1.99 -16.78
CA GLU A 239 13.06 1.93 -17.75
C GLU A 239 11.84 2.68 -17.21
N PRO A 240 10.99 3.26 -18.08
CA PRO A 240 9.80 4.00 -17.68
C PRO A 240 8.74 3.08 -17.06
N VAL A 241 7.98 3.63 -16.11
CA VAL A 241 6.74 3.01 -15.67
C VAL A 241 5.66 3.25 -16.72
N VAL A 242 5.00 2.17 -17.16
CA VAL A 242 3.95 2.22 -18.19
C VAL A 242 2.61 1.72 -17.69
N GLY A 243 2.49 1.32 -16.43
CA GLY A 243 1.21 0.96 -15.84
C GLY A 243 1.15 1.20 -14.35
N VAL A 244 -0.04 1.53 -13.84
CA VAL A 244 -0.28 1.82 -12.44
C VAL A 244 -1.55 1.10 -11.98
N ILE A 245 -1.44 0.33 -10.90
CA ILE A 245 -2.55 -0.44 -10.32
C ILE A 245 -2.55 -0.28 -8.80
N GLY A 246 -3.70 0.07 -8.22
CA GLY A 246 -3.91 0.08 -6.77
C GLY A 246 -4.25 1.47 -6.23
N GLY A 247 -4.01 1.67 -4.93
CA GLY A 247 -4.35 2.91 -4.25
C GLY A 247 -3.41 4.07 -4.55
N LEU A 248 -3.97 5.29 -4.64
CA LEU A 248 -3.23 6.55 -4.87
C LEU A 248 -3.43 7.56 -3.72
N HIS A 249 -4.06 7.13 -2.62
CA HIS A 249 -4.37 7.94 -1.44
C HIS A 249 -5.27 9.16 -1.72
N ASN A 250 -6.16 9.05 -2.69
CA ASN A 250 -6.93 10.16 -3.25
C ASN A 250 -7.96 10.79 -2.30
N ILE A 251 -8.53 10.05 -1.33
CA ILE A 251 -9.59 10.54 -0.42
C ILE A 251 -9.18 11.84 0.31
N THR A 252 -7.89 12.00 0.59
CA THR A 252 -7.37 13.18 1.31
C THR A 252 -6.87 14.30 0.40
N GLN A 253 -6.86 14.09 -0.92
CA GLN A 253 -6.32 15.02 -1.90
C GLN A 253 -7.29 16.17 -2.24
N THR A 254 -6.73 17.34 -2.56
CA THR A 254 -7.49 18.42 -3.18
C THR A 254 -7.71 18.14 -4.68
N PRO A 255 -8.68 18.79 -5.33
CA PRO A 255 -8.88 18.66 -6.78
C PRO A 255 -7.64 19.00 -7.61
N GLU A 256 -6.81 19.93 -7.14
CA GLU A 256 -5.55 20.30 -7.80
C GLU A 256 -4.53 19.17 -7.73
N GLN A 257 -4.37 18.52 -6.56
CA GLN A 257 -3.47 17.38 -6.40
C GLN A 257 -3.90 16.19 -7.25
N LEU A 258 -5.21 15.91 -7.30
CA LEU A 258 -5.76 14.87 -8.17
C LEU A 258 -5.47 15.15 -9.65
N ALA A 259 -5.61 16.41 -10.08
CA ALA A 259 -5.29 16.81 -11.44
C ALA A 259 -3.78 16.71 -11.76
N GLU A 260 -2.91 16.99 -10.78
CA GLU A 260 -1.46 16.79 -10.90
C GLU A 260 -1.12 15.30 -11.07
N ASP A 261 -1.74 14.41 -10.28
CA ASP A 261 -1.54 12.96 -10.39
C ASP A 261 -2.02 12.42 -11.74
N ILE A 262 -3.19 12.87 -12.22
CA ILE A 262 -3.70 12.49 -13.55
C ILE A 262 -2.75 12.97 -14.64
N ALA A 263 -2.31 14.23 -14.59
CA ALA A 263 -1.38 14.78 -15.58
C ALA A 263 -0.03 14.05 -15.56
N PHE A 264 0.46 13.68 -14.37
CA PHE A 264 1.66 12.88 -14.22
C PHE A 264 1.49 11.51 -14.89
N ILE A 265 0.41 10.79 -14.56
CA ILE A 265 0.15 9.46 -15.13
C ILE A 265 -0.07 9.55 -16.65
N GLN A 266 -0.70 10.60 -17.18
CA GLN A 266 -0.80 10.83 -18.63
C GLN A 266 0.58 10.94 -19.29
N ASN A 267 1.54 11.61 -18.65
CA ASN A 267 2.91 11.77 -19.17
C ASN A 267 3.71 10.46 -19.19
N LEU A 268 3.29 9.45 -18.41
CA LEU A 268 3.86 8.09 -18.48
C LEU A 268 3.48 7.35 -19.77
N ASN A 269 2.51 7.86 -20.55
CA ASN A 269 1.91 7.17 -21.70
C ASN A 269 1.48 5.73 -21.36
N PRO A 270 0.59 5.56 -20.37
CA PRO A 270 0.36 4.27 -19.76
C PRO A 270 -0.39 3.32 -20.70
N VAL A 271 -0.08 2.04 -20.58
CA VAL A 271 -0.83 0.92 -21.19
C VAL A 271 -1.94 0.42 -20.26
N LEU A 272 -1.87 0.75 -18.96
CA LEU A 272 -2.88 0.40 -17.96
C LEU A 272 -2.93 1.43 -16.84
N VAL A 273 -4.13 1.85 -16.48
CA VAL A 273 -4.41 2.59 -15.25
C VAL A 273 -5.58 1.92 -14.53
N ALA A 274 -5.40 1.59 -13.26
CA ALA A 274 -6.43 1.01 -12.42
C ALA A 274 -6.30 1.57 -11.00
N VAL A 275 -7.31 2.31 -10.55
CA VAL A 275 -7.25 3.03 -9.26
C VAL A 275 -8.16 2.34 -8.26
N SER A 276 -7.65 2.12 -7.05
CA SER A 276 -8.38 1.39 -6.02
C SER A 276 -9.56 2.20 -5.47
N PRO A 277 -10.75 1.60 -5.33
CA PRO A 277 -11.84 2.20 -4.58
C PRO A 277 -11.61 2.26 -3.06
N HIS A 278 -10.60 1.56 -2.53
CA HIS A 278 -10.18 1.59 -1.13
C HIS A 278 -10.01 3.02 -0.60
N ASP A 279 -9.23 3.79 -1.34
CA ASP A 279 -8.68 5.08 -0.94
C ASP A 279 -9.04 6.20 -1.91
N SER A 280 -10.05 5.96 -2.76
CA SER A 280 -10.54 6.89 -3.76
C SER A 280 -12.06 7.00 -3.71
N LEU A 281 -12.58 8.22 -3.82
CA LEU A 281 -14.03 8.46 -3.90
C LEU A 281 -14.56 8.09 -5.29
N PRO A 282 -15.85 7.70 -5.42
CA PRO A 282 -16.46 7.36 -6.70
C PRO A 282 -16.26 8.45 -7.77
N GLU A 283 -16.38 9.73 -7.41
CA GLU A 283 -16.21 10.84 -8.35
C GLU A 283 -14.76 11.00 -8.83
N GLN A 284 -13.78 10.59 -8.02
CA GLN A 284 -12.36 10.59 -8.39
C GLN A 284 -12.08 9.45 -9.36
N ILE A 285 -12.62 8.25 -9.07
CA ILE A 285 -12.53 7.08 -9.94
C ILE A 285 -13.18 7.38 -11.31
N ASP A 286 -14.35 8.02 -11.32
CA ASP A 286 -15.03 8.45 -12.55
C ASP A 286 -14.16 9.40 -13.39
N LEU A 287 -13.42 10.30 -12.74
CA LEU A 287 -12.48 11.19 -13.42
C LEU A 287 -11.31 10.42 -14.05
N PHE A 288 -10.70 9.48 -13.33
CA PHE A 288 -9.68 8.59 -13.91
C PHE A 288 -10.25 7.80 -15.09
N ARG A 289 -11.45 7.23 -14.96
CA ARG A 289 -12.10 6.49 -16.04
C ARG A 289 -12.32 7.37 -17.28
N GLN A 290 -12.71 8.63 -17.09
CA GLN A 290 -12.89 9.59 -18.18
C GLN A 290 -11.57 9.96 -18.86
N GLU A 291 -10.53 10.25 -18.08
CA GLU A 291 -9.24 10.77 -18.59
C GLU A 291 -8.39 9.69 -19.26
N PHE A 292 -8.53 8.42 -18.85
CA PHE A 292 -7.74 7.30 -19.39
C PHE A 292 -8.52 6.40 -20.35
N GLY A 293 -9.85 6.52 -20.46
CA GLY A 293 -10.66 5.83 -21.47
C GLY A 293 -10.37 4.33 -21.58
N ASP A 294 -10.00 3.88 -22.78
CA ASP A 294 -9.70 2.46 -23.06
C ASP A 294 -8.45 1.93 -22.35
N THR A 295 -7.62 2.79 -21.75
CA THR A 295 -6.48 2.41 -20.90
C THR A 295 -6.91 2.12 -19.46
N TYR A 296 -8.06 2.65 -19.01
CA TYR A 296 -8.54 2.47 -17.64
C TYR A 296 -9.19 1.09 -17.43
N ARG A 297 -8.95 0.46 -16.27
CA ARG A 297 -9.64 -0.75 -15.83
C ARG A 297 -10.16 -0.58 -14.41
N ASP A 298 -11.41 -0.98 -14.18
CA ASP A 298 -11.98 -1.00 -12.84
C ASP A 298 -11.34 -2.13 -12.00
N ILE A 299 -10.99 -1.82 -10.75
CA ILE A 299 -10.57 -2.80 -9.75
C ILE A 299 -11.83 -3.32 -9.06
N ARG A 300 -12.24 -4.54 -9.39
CA ARG A 300 -13.45 -5.17 -8.85
C ARG A 300 -13.11 -6.51 -8.21
N LEU A 301 -13.55 -6.72 -6.98
CA LEU A 301 -13.25 -7.93 -6.20
C LEU A 301 -13.65 -9.19 -6.96
N GLY A 302 -12.69 -10.06 -7.27
CA GLY A 302 -12.88 -11.31 -8.01
C GLY A 302 -12.74 -11.19 -9.54
N GLU A 303 -12.62 -9.99 -10.11
CA GLU A 303 -12.39 -9.80 -11.54
C GLU A 303 -10.89 -9.62 -11.83
N ALA A 304 -10.39 -10.39 -12.79
CA ALA A 304 -8.99 -10.37 -13.16
C ALA A 304 -8.67 -9.20 -14.10
N ILE A 305 -7.64 -8.43 -13.76
CA ILE A 305 -6.95 -7.53 -14.68
C ILE A 305 -5.74 -8.28 -15.24
N VAL A 306 -5.64 -8.39 -16.57
CA VAL A 306 -4.60 -9.17 -17.25
C VAL A 306 -3.81 -8.29 -18.21
N ILE A 307 -2.48 -8.41 -18.13
CA ILE A 307 -1.52 -7.86 -19.09
C ILE A 307 -0.64 -9.04 -19.55
N SER A 308 -0.38 -9.16 -20.84
CA SER A 308 0.53 -10.16 -21.37
C SER A 308 1.44 -9.56 -22.43
N ALA A 309 2.62 -10.16 -22.60
CA ALA A 309 3.43 -9.96 -23.78
C ALA A 309 2.61 -10.31 -25.04
N GLU A 310 2.83 -9.57 -26.13
CA GLU A 310 2.25 -9.88 -27.45
C GLU A 310 2.80 -11.18 -28.05
#